data_AF-A0A9W4DP31-F1
#
_entry.id   AF-A0A9W4DP31-F1
#
_cell.length_a   1.000
_cell.length_b   1.000
_cell.length_c   1.000
_cell.angle_alpha   90.00
_cell.angle_beta   90.00
_cell.angle_gamma   90.00
#
_symmetry.space_group_name_H-M   'P 1'
#
loop_
_entity.id
_entity.type
_entity.pdbx_description
1 polymer ?
#
loop_
_entity_poly.entity_id
_entity_poly.type
_entity_poly.pdbx_seq_one_letter_code
_entity_poly.pdbx_strand_id
1 'polypeptide(L)'
;MVDGSAVGLRWRRWSQPNGALFVPEDGGPGHYARLVRREEGHAEGAGPFVTRRTWVLPEGGTRVWESRSARRRGLLAYAVHAKQGPARATASADEAGLGRLRRLNAIASVAFVIGGALFAAGAAVAQFGSGDPTVSACIYFAGGLFFNTGGYTAVLQVVNAPRPTQASGTAVTPRWRWWSYEPMDVGWLSTVVLFSGTLVFAVNLLDSFLQGLTVQQVNRLIWAPDVVGCALFLVSGHLAFVEICHRSRPCLRSRSLGWWIVAVNQLGSVLFMVSALAAFTRASTGSLVNATIANWGTLVGALCFSAAGALQLDEHP
;
A
#
# COMPACT_ATOMS: atom_id res chain seq x y z
N MET A 1 -10.08 -23.03 71.91
CA MET A 1 -11.45 -22.64 71.51
C MET A 1 -11.31 -21.48 70.53
N VAL A 2 -12.14 -21.45 69.48
CA VAL A 2 -12.00 -20.71 68.19
C VAL A 2 -11.14 -21.49 67.18
N ASP A 3 -11.62 -22.57 66.60
CA ASP A 3 -12.72 -22.76 65.61
C ASP A 3 -12.36 -22.30 64.19
N GLY A 4 -12.41 -23.25 63.27
CA GLY A 4 -11.91 -23.14 61.90
C GLY A 4 -13.05 -23.22 60.89
N SER A 5 -12.93 -22.46 59.81
CA SER A 5 -13.64 -22.73 58.57
C SER A 5 -12.86 -22.14 57.39
N ALA A 6 -11.97 -22.95 56.83
CA ALA A 6 -11.48 -22.74 55.48
C ALA A 6 -12.65 -23.01 54.52
N VAL A 7 -13.16 -21.96 53.87
CA VAL A 7 -14.15 -22.09 52.79
C VAL A 7 -13.44 -22.73 51.59
N GLY A 8 -13.65 -24.04 51.41
CA GLY A 8 -13.11 -24.80 50.29
C GLY A 8 -13.79 -24.40 48.98
N LEU A 9 -13.11 -23.59 48.17
CA LEU A 9 -13.43 -23.43 46.74
C LEU A 9 -13.14 -24.74 46.03
N ARG A 10 -14.21 -25.47 45.68
CA ARG A 10 -14.14 -26.78 45.03
C ARG A 10 -14.04 -26.59 43.51
N TRP A 11 -12.82 -26.59 42.98
CA TRP A 11 -12.57 -26.47 41.53
C TRP A 11 -12.90 -27.77 40.79
N ARG A 12 -13.88 -27.77 39.88
CA ARG A 12 -13.99 -28.83 38.86
C ARG A 12 -13.18 -28.42 37.63
N ARG A 13 -12.19 -29.23 37.28
CA ARG A 13 -11.38 -29.08 36.07
C ARG A 13 -12.21 -29.55 34.86
N TRP A 14 -12.73 -28.63 34.06
CA TRP A 14 -13.21 -28.94 32.72
C TRP A 14 -12.05 -28.78 31.73
N SER A 15 -11.69 -29.86 31.05
CA SER A 15 -10.65 -29.89 30.02
C SER A 15 -11.23 -29.53 28.65
N GLN A 16 -10.85 -28.38 28.10
CA GLN A 16 -10.91 -28.05 26.67
C GLN A 16 -9.58 -27.39 26.26
N PRO A 17 -9.08 -27.59 25.03
CA PRO A 17 -7.76 -27.13 24.64
C PRO A 17 -7.79 -25.64 24.28
N ASN A 18 -6.83 -24.90 24.85
CA ASN A 18 -6.56 -23.46 24.72
C ASN A 18 -7.26 -22.53 25.72
N GLY A 19 -6.53 -22.27 26.83
CA GLY A 19 -6.62 -21.03 27.61
C GLY A 19 -7.70 -21.02 28.69
N ALA A 20 -7.32 -21.31 29.95
CA ALA A 20 -8.21 -21.15 31.09
C ALA A 20 -8.44 -19.66 31.42
N LEU A 21 -9.66 -19.17 31.24
CA LEU A 21 -10.15 -17.95 31.89
C LEU A 21 -10.75 -18.35 33.24
N PHE A 22 -10.26 -17.76 34.33
CA PHE A 22 -10.89 -17.86 35.64
C PHE A 22 -12.04 -16.83 35.72
N VAL A 23 -13.25 -17.29 36.03
CA VAL A 23 -14.44 -16.42 36.18
C VAL A 23 -15.17 -16.79 37.49
N PRO A 24 -15.58 -15.82 38.33
CA PRO A 24 -16.38 -16.08 39.53
C PRO A 24 -17.82 -16.52 39.20
N GLU A 25 -18.41 -17.34 40.08
CA GLU A 25 -19.64 -18.12 39.83
C GLU A 25 -20.98 -17.35 40.02
N ASP A 26 -20.97 -16.01 40.13
CA ASP A 26 -22.14 -15.25 40.63
C ASP A 26 -22.84 -14.33 39.60
N GLY A 27 -22.67 -14.57 38.29
CA GLY A 27 -23.39 -13.84 37.24
C GLY A 27 -24.61 -14.61 36.72
N GLY A 28 -25.82 -14.06 36.83
CA GLY A 28 -27.01 -14.67 36.23
C GLY A 28 -26.99 -14.72 34.69
N PRO A 29 -27.72 -15.66 34.05
CA PRO A 29 -27.69 -15.91 32.60
C PRO A 29 -28.12 -14.72 31.71
N GLY A 30 -28.73 -13.67 32.28
CA GLY A 30 -29.10 -12.44 31.58
C GLY A 30 -27.96 -11.43 31.38
N HIS A 31 -26.88 -11.49 32.15
CA HIS A 31 -25.76 -10.54 32.02
C HIS A 31 -24.73 -10.95 30.95
N TYR A 32 -24.59 -12.24 30.67
CA TYR A 32 -23.66 -12.75 29.67
C TYR A 32 -24.18 -12.65 28.23
N ALA A 33 -25.50 -12.64 28.03
CA ALA A 33 -26.12 -12.46 26.71
C ALA A 33 -25.91 -11.04 26.13
N ARG A 34 -25.49 -10.06 26.96
CA ARG A 34 -25.25 -8.68 26.54
C ARG A 34 -23.80 -8.41 26.11
N LEU A 35 -22.86 -9.32 26.40
CA LEU A 35 -21.42 -9.12 26.11
C LEU A 35 -20.91 -9.91 24.90
N VAL A 36 -21.74 -10.75 24.28
CA VAL A 36 -21.39 -11.45 23.03
C VAL A 36 -22.54 -11.37 22.03
N ARG A 37 -23.13 -10.18 21.82
CA ARG A 37 -23.80 -9.94 20.55
C ARG A 37 -22.68 -9.69 19.53
N ARG A 38 -22.31 -10.76 18.82
CA ARG A 38 -21.45 -10.70 17.65
C ARG A 38 -22.09 -9.66 16.71
N GLU A 39 -21.58 -8.43 16.72
CA GLU A 39 -22.08 -7.40 15.81
C GLU A 39 -21.88 -7.92 14.39
N GLU A 40 -22.97 -8.25 13.71
CA GLU A 40 -22.99 -8.79 12.35
C GLU A 40 -22.49 -7.70 11.39
N GLY A 41 -21.18 -7.64 11.20
CA GLY A 41 -20.54 -6.75 10.24
C GLY A 41 -20.43 -7.41 8.88
N HIS A 42 -20.85 -6.70 7.82
CA HIS A 42 -20.61 -7.12 6.45
C HIS A 42 -19.18 -6.72 6.03
N ALA A 43 -18.44 -7.67 5.46
CA ALA A 43 -17.08 -7.44 4.95
C ALA A 43 -17.07 -7.57 3.42
N GLU A 44 -16.49 -6.58 2.74
CA GLU A 44 -16.35 -6.52 1.29
C GLU A 44 -14.86 -6.53 0.89
N GLY A 45 -14.56 -7.13 -0.26
CA GLY A 45 -13.23 -7.13 -0.84
C GLY A 45 -13.06 -8.18 -1.94
N ALA A 46 -11.81 -8.46 -2.28
CA ALA A 46 -11.46 -9.38 -3.35
C ALA A 46 -10.63 -10.55 -2.83
N GLY A 47 -11.10 -11.77 -3.06
CA GLY A 47 -10.42 -12.98 -2.61
C GLY A 47 -10.18 -12.96 -1.09
N PRO A 48 -8.93 -13.11 -0.61
CA PRO A 48 -8.63 -13.15 0.82
C PRO A 48 -8.66 -11.77 1.51
N PHE A 49 -8.73 -10.67 0.74
CA PHE A 49 -8.55 -9.32 1.26
C PHE A 49 -9.87 -8.70 1.69
N VAL A 50 -9.90 -8.13 2.90
CA VAL A 50 -10.99 -7.26 3.34
C VAL A 50 -10.59 -5.81 3.13
N THR A 51 -11.34 -5.12 2.28
CA THR A 51 -11.03 -3.73 1.86
C THR A 51 -12.06 -2.72 2.38
N ARG A 52 -13.23 -3.21 2.79
CA ARG A 52 -14.31 -2.43 3.38
C ARG A 52 -15.08 -3.25 4.41
N ARG A 53 -15.47 -2.63 5.51
CA ARG A 53 -16.30 -3.24 6.57
C ARG A 53 -17.43 -2.31 6.93
N THR A 54 -18.62 -2.88 7.07
CA THR A 54 -19.83 -2.16 7.47
C THR A 54 -20.39 -2.81 8.72
N TRP A 55 -20.48 -2.05 9.81
CA TRP A 55 -21.10 -2.50 11.07
C TRP A 55 -22.45 -1.84 11.25
N VAL A 56 -23.43 -2.58 11.76
CA VAL A 56 -24.72 -2.04 12.21
C VAL A 56 -24.62 -1.70 13.69
N LEU A 57 -24.89 -0.45 14.05
CA LEU A 57 -24.75 0.03 15.42
C LEU A 57 -26.01 -0.31 16.25
N PRO A 58 -25.87 -0.65 17.55
CA PRO A 58 -27.01 -0.97 18.42
C PRO A 58 -28.03 0.16 18.55
N GLU A 59 -27.59 1.40 18.38
CA GLU A 59 -28.36 2.63 18.55
C GLU A 59 -29.13 3.04 17.28
N GLY A 60 -29.01 2.25 16.20
CA GLY A 60 -29.52 2.58 14.87
C GLY A 60 -28.51 3.36 14.04
N GLY A 61 -28.17 2.83 12.85
CA GLY A 61 -27.19 3.40 11.93
C GLY A 61 -26.13 2.41 11.47
N THR A 62 -25.28 2.83 10.55
CA THR A 62 -24.18 2.04 9.98
C THR A 62 -22.85 2.76 10.12
N ARG A 63 -21.80 2.03 10.45
CA ARG A 63 -20.41 2.50 10.45
C ARG A 63 -19.69 1.84 9.28
N VAL A 64 -19.02 2.61 8.44
CA VAL A 64 -18.27 2.11 7.28
C VAL A 64 -16.80 2.45 7.43
N TRP A 65 -15.96 1.42 7.39
CA TRP A 65 -14.52 1.55 7.27
C TRP A 65 -14.09 1.11 5.88
N GLU A 66 -13.20 1.88 5.27
CA GLU A 66 -12.52 1.54 4.02
C GLU A 66 -11.02 1.61 4.25
N SER A 67 -10.30 0.57 3.82
CA SER A 67 -8.87 0.42 4.09
C SER A 67 -8.06 1.64 3.62
N ARG A 68 -8.27 2.07 2.37
CA ARG A 68 -7.54 3.21 1.79
C ARG A 68 -7.86 4.54 2.45
N SER A 69 -9.14 4.80 2.74
CA SER A 69 -9.57 6.05 3.38
C SER A 69 -9.03 6.18 4.80
N ALA A 70 -9.02 5.08 5.57
CA ALA A 70 -8.40 5.04 6.89
C ALA A 70 -6.88 5.22 6.83
N ARG A 71 -6.21 4.55 5.88
CA ARG A 71 -4.75 4.60 5.72
C ARG A 71 -4.24 5.93 5.19
N ARG A 72 -4.93 6.55 4.23
CA ARG A 72 -4.49 7.77 3.55
C ARG A 72 -4.96 9.04 4.26
N ARG A 73 -6.16 9.01 4.84
CA ARG A 73 -6.82 10.20 5.41
C ARG A 73 -7.13 10.06 6.90
N GLY A 74 -6.89 8.90 7.51
CA GLY A 74 -7.25 8.66 8.90
C GLY A 74 -8.77 8.70 9.15
N LEU A 75 -9.60 8.47 8.12
CA LEU A 75 -11.05 8.64 8.20
C LEU A 75 -11.79 7.32 8.45
N LEU A 76 -12.80 7.40 9.32
CA LEU A 76 -13.85 6.42 9.52
C LEU A 76 -15.19 7.11 9.20
N ALA A 77 -15.99 6.52 8.32
CA ALA A 77 -17.29 7.08 7.95
C ALA A 77 -18.40 6.50 8.83
N TYR A 78 -19.33 7.35 9.25
CA TYR A 78 -20.48 7.00 10.08
C TYR A 78 -21.74 7.52 9.40
N ALA A 79 -22.74 6.68 9.27
CA ALA A 79 -24.08 7.07 8.86
C ALA A 79 -25.02 6.75 10.02
N VAL A 80 -25.48 7.78 10.72
CA VAL A 80 -26.46 7.61 11.79
C VAL A 80 -27.85 7.85 11.22
N HIS A 81 -28.79 6.97 11.52
CA HIS A 81 -30.21 7.25 11.28
C HIS A 81 -30.71 8.18 12.39
N ALA A 82 -30.59 9.49 12.16
CA ALA A 82 -31.17 10.48 13.04
C ALA A 82 -32.68 10.59 12.78
N LYS A 83 -33.46 10.99 13.80
CA LYS A 83 -34.91 11.24 13.69
C LYS A 83 -35.31 12.27 12.62
N GLN A 84 -34.35 13.02 12.06
CA GLN A 84 -34.55 14.07 11.06
C GLN A 84 -33.95 13.74 9.67
N GLY A 85 -33.52 12.48 9.44
CA GLY A 85 -32.93 12.03 8.18
C GLY A 85 -31.52 11.44 8.36
N PRO A 86 -30.93 10.86 7.29
CA PRO A 86 -29.58 10.28 7.37
C PRO A 86 -28.53 11.39 7.56
N ALA A 87 -27.90 11.43 8.73
CA ALA A 87 -26.76 12.29 9.00
C ALA A 87 -25.45 11.51 8.78
N ARG A 88 -24.60 12.01 7.88
CA ARG A 88 -23.23 11.48 7.71
C ARG A 88 -22.30 12.23 8.65
N ALA A 89 -21.65 11.49 9.54
CA ALA A 89 -20.56 11.99 10.37
C ALA A 89 -19.27 11.26 10.00
N THR A 90 -18.12 11.90 10.17
CA THR A 90 -16.81 11.28 10.00
C THR A 90 -16.06 11.37 11.31
N ALA A 91 -15.55 10.26 11.82
CA ALA A 91 -14.54 10.30 12.87
C ALA A 91 -13.16 10.21 12.23
N SER A 92 -12.21 10.98 12.78
CA SER A 92 -10.82 10.97 12.35
C SER A 92 -9.95 10.25 13.38
N ALA A 93 -8.75 9.88 12.95
CA ALA A 93 -7.66 9.56 13.86
C ALA A 93 -7.29 10.77 14.74
N ASP A 94 -6.52 10.51 15.80
CA ASP A 94 -5.93 11.55 16.64
C ASP A 94 -4.98 12.48 15.85
N GLU A 95 -4.72 13.68 16.37
CA GLU A 95 -3.87 14.69 15.70
C GLU A 95 -2.47 14.16 15.39
N ALA A 96 -1.91 13.35 16.29
CA ALA A 96 -0.61 12.71 16.11
C ALA A 96 -0.60 11.77 14.90
N GLY A 97 -1.67 10.98 14.72
CA GLY A 97 -1.88 10.11 13.57
C GLY A 97 -2.03 10.88 12.27
N LEU A 98 -2.86 11.93 12.26
CA LEU A 98 -3.05 12.77 11.08
C LEU A 98 -1.74 13.47 10.67
N GLY A 99 -1.01 14.02 11.63
CA GLY A 99 0.31 14.63 11.40
C GLY A 99 1.32 13.64 10.83
N ARG A 100 1.34 12.39 11.32
CA ARG A 100 2.19 11.32 10.81
C ARG A 100 1.83 10.96 9.36
N LEU A 101 0.54 10.76 9.08
CA LEU A 101 0.06 10.45 7.74
C LEU A 101 0.44 11.54 6.73
N ARG A 102 0.24 12.83 7.09
CA ARG A 102 0.64 13.97 6.25
C ARG A 102 2.14 13.98 5.95
N ARG A 103 2.99 13.83 6.97
CA ARG A 103 4.46 13.84 6.80
C ARG A 103 4.93 12.71 5.91
N LEU A 104 4.50 11.48 6.18
CA LEU A 104 4.89 10.33 5.37
C LEU A 104 4.34 10.44 3.94
N ASN A 105 3.15 11.00 3.77
CA ASN A 105 2.61 11.25 2.44
C ASN A 105 3.43 12.29 1.66
N ALA A 106 3.82 13.38 2.30
CA ALA A 106 4.68 14.38 1.68
C ALA A 106 6.03 13.78 1.29
N ILE A 107 6.70 13.03 2.18
CA ILE A 107 7.99 12.39 1.88
C ILE A 107 7.86 11.43 0.71
N ALA A 108 6.88 10.52 0.72
CA ALA A 108 6.68 9.55 -0.36
C ALA A 108 6.37 10.25 -1.69
N SER A 109 5.44 11.22 -1.68
CA SER A 109 4.99 11.94 -2.86
C SER A 109 6.12 12.74 -3.50
N VAL A 110 6.86 13.52 -2.71
CA VAL A 110 8.02 14.31 -3.19
C VAL A 110 9.10 13.39 -3.74
N ALA A 111 9.37 12.26 -3.09
CA ALA A 111 10.33 11.28 -3.59
C ALA A 111 9.89 10.72 -4.95
N PHE A 112 8.62 10.35 -5.14
CA PHE A 112 8.14 9.90 -6.45
C PHE A 112 8.12 11.00 -7.52
N VAL A 113 7.82 12.25 -7.16
CA VAL A 113 7.89 13.39 -8.08
C VAL A 113 9.32 13.58 -8.59
N ILE A 114 10.30 13.68 -7.69
CA ILE A 114 11.71 13.88 -8.04
C ILE A 114 12.25 12.67 -8.78
N GLY A 115 11.97 11.46 -8.29
CA GLY A 115 12.36 10.21 -8.93
C GLY A 115 11.85 10.13 -10.37
N GLY A 116 10.54 10.32 -10.59
CA GLY A 116 9.95 10.32 -11.91
C GLY A 116 10.51 11.42 -12.84
N ALA A 117 10.73 12.63 -12.31
CA ALA A 117 11.34 13.72 -13.08
C ALA A 117 12.77 13.39 -13.53
N LEU A 118 13.59 12.81 -12.64
CA LEU A 118 14.94 12.36 -12.97
C LEU A 118 14.91 11.24 -14.01
N PHE A 119 14.01 10.26 -13.90
CA PHE A 119 13.87 9.24 -14.95
C PHE A 119 13.47 9.81 -16.30
N ALA A 120 12.53 10.77 -16.32
CA ALA A 120 12.15 11.44 -17.56
C ALA A 120 13.34 12.21 -18.15
N ALA A 121 14.15 12.87 -17.31
CA ALA A 121 15.37 13.54 -17.75
C ALA A 121 16.42 12.55 -18.28
N GLY A 122 16.64 11.42 -17.61
CA GLY A 122 17.54 10.36 -18.07
C GLY A 122 17.12 9.80 -19.42
N ALA A 123 15.82 9.60 -19.63
CA ALA A 123 15.27 9.16 -20.91
C ALA A 123 15.40 10.21 -22.01
N ALA A 124 15.20 11.49 -21.67
CA ALA A 124 15.43 12.59 -22.61
C ALA A 124 16.91 12.69 -23.02
N VAL A 125 17.85 12.55 -22.07
CA VAL A 125 19.28 12.52 -22.37
C VAL A 125 19.63 11.30 -23.21
N ALA A 126 19.08 10.12 -22.94
CA ALA A 126 19.30 8.93 -23.76
C ALA A 126 18.72 9.06 -25.19
N GLN A 127 17.64 9.83 -25.35
CA GLN A 127 16.95 9.99 -26.63
C GLN A 127 17.52 11.12 -27.50
N PHE A 128 17.96 12.21 -26.89
CA PHE A 128 18.37 13.45 -27.58
C PHE A 128 19.82 13.86 -27.32
N GLY A 129 20.47 13.25 -26.33
CA GLY A 129 21.83 13.59 -25.93
C GLY A 129 22.90 13.08 -26.91
N SER A 130 24.05 13.76 -26.90
CA SER A 130 25.11 13.61 -27.89
C SER A 130 26.14 12.50 -27.60
N GLY A 131 25.82 11.52 -26.73
CA GLY A 131 26.51 10.21 -26.79
C GLY A 131 27.27 9.68 -25.57
N ASP A 132 27.02 10.14 -24.33
CA ASP A 132 27.51 9.42 -23.13
C ASP A 132 26.36 8.69 -22.39
N PRO A 133 26.26 7.35 -22.53
CA PRO A 133 25.30 6.52 -21.79
C PRO A 133 25.46 6.63 -20.27
N THR A 134 26.66 6.93 -19.78
CA THR A 134 26.97 7.03 -18.35
C THR A 134 26.21 8.17 -17.70
N VAL A 135 26.06 9.31 -18.39
CA VAL A 135 25.28 10.45 -17.88
C VAL A 135 23.82 10.05 -17.65
N SER A 136 23.22 9.36 -18.62
CA SER A 136 21.85 8.87 -18.48
C SER A 136 21.72 7.86 -17.34
N ALA A 137 22.67 6.92 -17.23
CA ALA A 137 22.73 5.94 -16.15
C ALA A 137 22.83 6.60 -14.76
N CYS A 138 23.68 7.63 -14.60
CA CYS A 138 23.79 8.41 -13.36
C CYS A 138 22.46 9.10 -12.98
N ILE A 139 21.79 9.70 -13.96
CA ILE A 139 20.50 10.37 -13.73
C ILE A 139 19.44 9.34 -13.31
N TYR A 140 19.37 8.21 -14.01
CA TYR A 140 18.45 7.12 -13.65
C TYR A 140 18.74 6.56 -12.26
N PHE A 141 20.01 6.32 -11.93
CA PHE A 141 20.45 5.84 -10.63
C PHE A 141 20.00 6.78 -9.50
N ALA A 142 20.24 8.09 -9.67
CA ALA A 142 19.75 9.10 -8.72
C ALA A 142 18.23 9.05 -8.56
N GLY A 143 17.48 8.96 -9.68
CA GLY A 143 16.03 8.78 -9.65
C GLY A 143 15.61 7.51 -8.90
N GLY A 144 16.34 6.40 -9.07
CA GLY A 144 16.08 5.12 -8.43
C GLY A 144 16.20 5.18 -6.89
N LEU A 145 17.14 5.97 -6.37
CA LEU A 145 17.28 6.20 -4.92
C LEU A 145 16.05 6.90 -4.33
N PHE A 146 15.49 7.87 -5.06
CA PHE A 146 14.23 8.51 -4.66
C PHE A 146 13.05 7.53 -4.72
N PHE A 147 12.94 6.69 -5.76
CA PHE A 147 11.91 5.64 -5.82
C PHE A 147 12.02 4.65 -4.65
N ASN A 148 13.23 4.25 -4.24
CA ASN A 148 13.43 3.42 -3.04
C ASN A 148 12.95 4.11 -1.77
N THR A 149 13.26 5.40 -1.62
CA THR A 149 12.80 6.19 -0.48
C THR A 149 11.27 6.31 -0.46
N GLY A 150 10.65 6.59 -1.61
CA GLY A 150 9.20 6.65 -1.77
C GLY A 150 8.53 5.31 -1.48
N GLY A 151 9.07 4.21 -2.02
CA GLY A 151 8.58 2.85 -1.82
C GLY A 151 8.63 2.42 -0.35
N TYR A 152 9.76 2.62 0.32
CA TYR A 152 9.86 2.30 1.75
C TYR A 152 8.98 3.19 2.61
N THR A 153 8.90 4.49 2.30
CA THR A 153 7.99 5.40 3.00
C THR A 153 6.53 4.98 2.84
N ALA A 154 6.13 4.47 1.67
CA ALA A 154 4.80 3.92 1.46
C ALA A 154 4.53 2.69 2.35
N VAL A 155 5.53 1.81 2.57
CA VAL A 155 5.43 0.73 3.56
C VAL A 155 5.23 1.31 4.96
N LEU A 156 6.02 2.31 5.37
CA LEU A 156 5.88 2.96 6.67
C LEU A 156 4.50 3.61 6.85
N GLN A 157 3.89 4.16 5.78
CA GLN A 157 2.52 4.68 5.83
C GLN A 157 1.51 3.59 6.21
N VAL A 158 1.64 2.38 5.66
CA VAL A 158 0.72 1.28 5.97
C VAL A 158 0.95 0.77 7.39
N VAL A 159 2.20 0.48 7.74
CA VAL A 159 2.59 -0.13 9.01
C VAL A 159 2.19 0.76 10.20
N ASN A 160 2.20 2.08 10.01
CA ASN A 160 1.88 3.08 11.02
C ASN A 160 0.49 3.71 10.86
N ALA A 161 -0.37 3.17 9.98
CA ALA A 161 -1.72 3.68 9.77
C ALA A 161 -2.59 3.52 11.03
N PRO A 162 -3.48 4.50 11.32
CA PRO A 162 -4.48 4.36 12.37
C PRO A 162 -5.36 3.13 12.14
N ARG A 163 -5.56 2.31 13.16
CA ARG A 163 -6.40 1.11 13.08
C ARG A 163 -7.77 1.33 13.72
N PRO A 164 -8.85 0.81 13.12
CA PRO A 164 -10.15 0.86 13.75
C PRO A 164 -10.14 -0.02 15.02
N THR A 165 -10.40 0.59 16.17
CA THR A 165 -10.79 -0.15 17.38
C THR A 165 -12.29 -0.43 17.31
N GLN A 166 -12.68 -1.69 17.56
CA GLN A 166 -14.09 -2.09 17.54
C GLN A 166 -14.92 -1.31 18.58
N ALA A 167 -14.31 -0.89 19.69
CA ALA A 167 -15.02 -0.39 20.86
C ALA A 167 -15.20 1.14 20.94
N SER A 168 -14.33 1.98 20.38
CA SER A 168 -14.28 3.42 20.75
C SER A 168 -14.65 4.40 19.65
N GLY A 169 -14.87 3.97 18.40
CA GLY A 169 -15.16 4.89 17.28
C GLY A 169 -14.02 5.87 16.94
N THR A 170 -12.85 5.71 17.58
CA THR A 170 -11.66 6.51 17.38
C THR A 170 -10.56 5.61 16.85
N ALA A 171 -9.91 6.02 15.75
CA ALA A 171 -8.75 5.28 15.25
C ALA A 171 -7.54 5.64 16.10
N VAL A 172 -6.99 4.67 16.85
CA VAL A 172 -5.83 4.90 17.72
C VAL A 172 -4.56 4.78 16.89
N THR A 173 -3.67 5.76 17.05
CA THR A 173 -2.36 5.72 16.39
C THR A 173 -1.44 4.72 17.09
N PRO A 174 -0.90 3.71 16.38
CA PRO A 174 0.02 2.77 16.97
C PRO A 174 1.35 3.44 17.33
N ARG A 175 2.10 2.83 18.28
CA ARG A 175 3.52 3.12 18.47
C ARG A 175 4.27 2.95 17.14
N TRP A 176 5.28 3.79 16.92
CA TRP A 176 6.06 3.79 15.70
C TRP A 176 6.68 2.40 15.43
N ARG A 177 6.57 1.95 14.18
CA ARG A 177 7.09 0.67 13.70
C ARG A 177 7.79 0.88 12.37
N TRP A 178 9.00 0.33 12.26
CA TRP A 178 9.78 0.33 11.01
C TRP A 178 9.38 -0.82 10.06
N TRP A 179 8.64 -1.80 10.58
CA TRP A 179 8.19 -2.98 9.84
C TRP A 179 7.00 -3.66 10.54
N SER A 180 6.18 -4.34 9.74
CA SER A 180 5.23 -5.36 10.18
C SER A 180 5.07 -6.41 9.07
N TYR A 181 4.49 -7.57 9.40
CA TYR A 181 4.17 -8.61 8.43
C TYR A 181 2.65 -8.83 8.40
N GLU A 182 2.00 -8.30 7.37
CA GLU A 182 0.54 -8.28 7.24
C GLU A 182 0.11 -8.69 5.82
N PRO A 183 0.41 -9.92 5.37
CA PRO A 183 0.18 -10.34 3.98
C PRO A 183 -1.31 -10.37 3.59
N MET A 184 -2.21 -10.35 4.56
CA MET A 184 -3.67 -10.31 4.36
C MET A 184 -4.23 -8.88 4.29
N ASP A 185 -3.39 -7.86 4.48
CA ASP A 185 -3.72 -6.48 4.20
C ASP A 185 -3.27 -6.13 2.77
N VAL A 186 -4.24 -5.79 1.91
CA VAL A 186 -3.95 -5.48 0.49
C VAL A 186 -3.06 -4.25 0.35
N GLY A 187 -3.18 -3.28 1.26
CA GLY A 187 -2.37 -2.07 1.27
C GLY A 187 -0.91 -2.40 1.57
N TRP A 188 -0.68 -3.25 2.57
CA TRP A 188 0.64 -3.75 2.94
C TRP A 188 1.27 -4.51 1.78
N LEU A 189 0.56 -5.51 1.24
CA LEU A 189 1.06 -6.33 0.13
C LEU A 189 1.37 -5.47 -1.10
N SER A 190 0.48 -4.54 -1.46
CA SER A 190 0.71 -3.61 -2.57
C SER A 190 1.99 -2.79 -2.36
N THR A 191 2.20 -2.22 -1.17
CA THR A 191 3.39 -1.39 -0.90
C THR A 191 4.68 -2.18 -0.76
N VAL A 192 4.63 -3.42 -0.24
CA VAL A 192 5.79 -4.29 -0.17
C VAL A 192 6.20 -4.74 -1.57
N VAL A 193 5.24 -5.15 -2.42
CA VAL A 193 5.51 -5.48 -3.82
C VAL A 193 6.07 -4.27 -4.58
N LEU A 194 5.53 -3.06 -4.34
CA LEU A 194 6.09 -1.82 -4.88
C LEU A 194 7.56 -1.65 -4.49
N PHE A 195 7.85 -1.70 -3.19
CA PHE A 195 9.20 -1.50 -2.67
C PHE A 195 10.18 -2.60 -3.13
N SER A 196 9.74 -3.86 -3.20
CA SER A 196 10.53 -4.92 -3.83
C SER A 196 10.85 -4.61 -5.28
N GLY A 197 9.88 -4.08 -6.04
CA GLY A 197 10.09 -3.60 -7.40
C GLY A 197 11.16 -2.52 -7.48
N THR A 198 11.14 -1.52 -6.59
CA THR A 198 12.14 -0.44 -6.59
C THR A 198 13.54 -0.94 -6.24
N LEU A 199 13.65 -1.93 -5.36
CA LEU A 199 14.92 -2.54 -4.99
C LEU A 199 15.53 -3.34 -6.15
N VAL A 200 14.73 -4.20 -6.80
CA VAL A 200 15.19 -4.96 -7.98
C VAL A 200 15.59 -4.01 -9.11
N PHE A 201 14.82 -2.95 -9.31
CA PHE A 201 15.14 -1.91 -10.29
C PHE A 201 16.44 -1.16 -9.92
N ALA A 202 16.72 -0.93 -8.64
CA ALA A 202 17.98 -0.31 -8.23
C ALA A 202 19.20 -1.20 -8.49
N VAL A 203 19.06 -2.53 -8.35
CA VAL A 203 20.11 -3.48 -8.74
C VAL A 203 20.38 -3.40 -10.24
N ASN A 204 19.33 -3.37 -11.07
CA ASN A 204 19.45 -3.14 -12.52
C ASN A 204 20.24 -1.85 -12.83
N LEU A 205 19.89 -0.74 -12.17
CA LEU A 205 20.58 0.53 -12.39
C LEU A 205 22.05 0.49 -11.99
N LEU A 206 22.39 -0.21 -10.91
CA LEU A 206 23.77 -0.40 -10.51
C LEU A 206 24.54 -1.25 -11.54
N ASP A 207 23.92 -2.32 -12.01
CA ASP A 207 24.49 -3.22 -13.02
C ASP A 207 24.67 -2.52 -14.37
N SER A 208 23.92 -1.45 -14.66
CA SER A 208 24.07 -0.65 -15.88
C SER A 208 25.42 0.07 -16.01
N PHE A 209 26.18 0.20 -14.92
CA PHE A 209 27.54 0.74 -14.93
C PHE A 209 28.61 -0.31 -15.29
N LEU A 210 28.25 -1.60 -15.38
CA LEU A 210 29.17 -2.66 -15.77
C LEU A 210 29.54 -2.53 -17.25
N GLN A 211 30.85 -2.56 -17.53
CA GLN A 211 31.39 -2.46 -18.88
C GLN A 211 31.86 -3.82 -19.41
N GLY A 212 31.96 -3.96 -20.73
CA GLY A 212 32.50 -5.16 -21.38
C GLY A 212 31.61 -6.40 -21.31
N LEU A 213 30.30 -6.23 -21.02
CA LEU A 213 29.35 -7.33 -20.95
C LEU A 213 29.03 -7.88 -22.34
N THR A 214 28.96 -9.21 -22.44
CA THR A 214 28.35 -9.89 -23.59
C THR A 214 26.85 -9.62 -23.65
N VAL A 215 26.22 -9.78 -24.82
CA VAL A 215 24.76 -9.63 -24.98
C VAL A 215 23.97 -10.52 -24.01
N GLN A 216 24.46 -11.74 -23.75
CA GLN A 216 23.82 -12.64 -22.80
C GLN A 216 23.90 -12.11 -21.36
N GLN A 217 25.02 -11.51 -20.98
CA GLN A 217 25.17 -10.89 -19.67
C GLN A 217 24.31 -9.63 -19.53
N VAL A 218 24.25 -8.77 -20.56
CA VAL A 218 23.34 -7.61 -20.59
C VAL A 218 21.89 -8.07 -20.38
N ASN A 219 21.44 -9.07 -21.13
CA ASN A 219 20.07 -9.57 -21.00
C ASN A 219 19.80 -10.22 -19.62
N ARG A 220 20.81 -10.81 -18.98
CA ARG A 220 20.66 -11.47 -17.68
C ARG A 220 20.73 -10.50 -16.49
N LEU A 221 21.67 -9.56 -16.51
CA LEU A 221 22.00 -8.70 -15.37
C LEU A 221 21.23 -7.37 -15.41
N ILE A 222 20.93 -6.85 -16.61
CA ILE A 222 20.28 -5.56 -16.78
C ILE A 222 18.81 -5.77 -17.16
N TRP A 223 18.55 -6.44 -18.28
CA TRP A 223 17.19 -6.58 -18.82
C TRP A 223 16.26 -7.45 -17.95
N ALA A 224 16.71 -8.61 -17.45
CA ALA A 224 15.83 -9.49 -16.69
C ALA A 224 15.36 -8.85 -15.35
N PRO A 225 16.25 -8.23 -14.54
CA PRO A 225 15.82 -7.47 -13.38
C PRO A 225 14.90 -6.29 -13.73
N ASP A 226 15.11 -5.61 -14.86
CA ASP A 226 14.22 -4.54 -15.36
C ASP A 226 12.78 -5.05 -15.55
N VAL A 227 12.62 -6.15 -16.29
CA VAL A 227 11.31 -6.78 -16.53
C VAL A 227 10.67 -7.27 -15.23
N VAL A 228 11.45 -7.85 -14.32
CA VAL A 228 10.94 -8.28 -12.99
C VAL A 228 10.45 -7.07 -12.18
N GLY A 229 11.23 -5.98 -12.14
CA GLY A 229 10.83 -4.73 -11.49
C GLY A 229 9.53 -4.17 -12.07
N CYS A 230 9.43 -4.09 -13.40
CA CYS A 230 8.22 -3.66 -14.10
C CYS A 230 7.01 -4.56 -13.78
N ALA A 231 7.19 -5.88 -13.73
CA ALA A 231 6.13 -6.81 -13.37
C ALA A 231 5.65 -6.60 -11.92
N LEU A 232 6.57 -6.38 -10.98
CA LEU A 232 6.24 -6.05 -9.59
C LEU A 232 5.44 -4.74 -9.50
N PHE A 233 5.81 -3.70 -10.24
CA PHE A 233 5.05 -2.45 -10.29
C PHE A 233 3.63 -2.66 -10.83
N LEU A 234 3.46 -3.47 -11.88
CA LEU A 234 2.14 -3.83 -12.42
C LEU A 234 1.29 -4.57 -11.39
N VAL A 235 1.87 -5.55 -10.68
CA VAL A 235 1.17 -6.31 -9.62
C VAL A 235 0.78 -5.38 -8.47
N SER A 236 1.68 -4.50 -8.03
CA SER A 236 1.41 -3.52 -6.97
C SER A 236 0.26 -2.59 -7.34
N GLY A 237 0.25 -2.03 -8.56
CA GLY A 237 -0.82 -1.18 -9.06
C GLY A 237 -2.16 -1.92 -9.17
N HIS A 238 -2.15 -3.18 -9.58
CA HIS A 238 -3.35 -4.01 -9.61
C HIS A 238 -3.93 -4.22 -8.20
N LEU A 239 -3.08 -4.51 -7.21
CA LEU A 239 -3.50 -4.61 -5.80
C LEU A 239 -4.08 -3.28 -5.27
N ALA A 240 -3.52 -2.15 -5.69
CA ALA A 240 -4.07 -0.83 -5.33
C ALA A 240 -5.46 -0.59 -5.97
N PHE A 241 -5.71 -1.08 -7.19
CA PHE A 241 -7.05 -1.08 -7.78
C PHE A 241 -8.02 -1.97 -7.01
N VAL A 242 -7.57 -3.15 -6.58
CA VAL A 242 -8.37 -4.05 -5.74
C VAL A 242 -8.82 -3.37 -4.45
N GLU A 243 -7.92 -2.64 -3.80
CA GLU A 243 -8.21 -1.87 -2.59
C GLU A 243 -9.28 -0.79 -2.81
N ILE A 244 -9.17 -0.03 -3.91
CA ILE A 244 -10.12 1.05 -4.25
C ILE A 244 -11.48 0.49 -4.69
N CYS A 245 -11.48 -0.57 -5.48
CA CYS A 245 -12.68 -1.07 -6.13
C CYS A 245 -13.44 -2.10 -5.29
N HIS A 246 -12.81 -2.64 -4.23
CA HIS A 246 -13.34 -3.70 -3.38
C HIS A 246 -13.67 -5.00 -4.12
N ARG A 247 -13.03 -5.22 -5.28
CA ARG A 247 -13.22 -6.39 -6.16
C ARG A 247 -11.98 -6.60 -7.02
N SER A 248 -11.84 -7.81 -7.59
CA SER A 248 -10.66 -8.17 -8.38
C SER A 248 -10.51 -7.41 -9.70
N ARG A 249 -11.61 -6.89 -10.26
CA ARG A 249 -11.59 -6.14 -11.53
C ARG A 249 -11.51 -4.64 -11.28
N PRO A 250 -10.70 -3.89 -12.07
CA PRO A 250 -10.71 -2.44 -12.03
C PRO A 250 -12.12 -1.86 -12.23
N CYS A 251 -12.38 -0.74 -11.57
CA CYS A 251 -13.62 0.02 -11.62
C CYS A 251 -13.31 1.43 -12.11
N LEU A 252 -14.27 2.14 -12.70
CA LEU A 252 -14.11 3.56 -13.00
C LEU A 252 -14.66 4.38 -11.83
N ARG A 253 -13.80 5.16 -11.17
CA ARG A 253 -14.19 6.12 -10.12
C ARG A 253 -13.60 7.50 -10.42
N SER A 254 -14.01 8.11 -11.52
CA SER A 254 -13.45 9.37 -12.04
C SER A 254 -13.52 10.57 -11.09
N ARG A 255 -14.40 10.54 -10.08
CA ARG A 255 -14.52 11.57 -9.03
C ARG A 255 -13.55 11.37 -7.85
N SER A 256 -12.80 10.27 -7.82
CA SER A 256 -11.88 9.96 -6.72
C SER A 256 -10.45 10.32 -7.11
N LEU A 257 -9.84 11.24 -6.36
CA LEU A 257 -8.40 11.55 -6.47
C LEU A 257 -7.55 10.28 -6.31
N GLY A 258 -7.90 9.45 -5.33
CA GLY A 258 -7.25 8.16 -5.07
C GLY A 258 -7.24 7.22 -6.28
N TRP A 259 -8.34 7.22 -7.05
CA TRP A 259 -8.43 6.44 -8.28
C TRP A 259 -7.49 6.96 -9.36
N TRP A 260 -7.42 8.28 -9.55
CA TRP A 260 -6.50 8.90 -10.51
C TRP A 260 -5.04 8.64 -10.17
N ILE A 261 -4.66 8.72 -8.90
CA ILE A 261 -3.29 8.38 -8.45
C ILE A 261 -2.94 6.95 -8.89
N VAL A 262 -3.80 5.98 -8.60
CA VAL A 262 -3.56 4.58 -8.96
C VAL A 262 -3.59 4.35 -10.46
N ALA A 263 -4.52 4.98 -11.18
CA ALA A 263 -4.65 4.83 -12.64
C ALA A 263 -3.45 5.41 -13.40
N VAL A 264 -3.00 6.60 -13.03
CA VAL A 264 -1.82 7.24 -13.64
C VAL A 264 -0.56 6.43 -13.32
N ASN A 265 -0.40 5.96 -12.08
CA ASN A 265 0.72 5.09 -11.71
C ASN A 265 0.70 3.78 -12.49
N GLN A 266 -0.46 3.13 -12.62
CA GLN A 266 -0.61 1.90 -13.39
C GLN A 266 -0.28 2.10 -14.87
N LEU A 267 -0.73 3.21 -15.48
CA LEU A 267 -0.38 3.57 -16.85
C LEU A 267 1.15 3.70 -17.00
N GLY A 268 1.79 4.38 -16.04
CA GLY A 268 3.25 4.49 -15.99
C GLY A 268 3.94 3.12 -15.95
N SER A 269 3.46 2.19 -15.12
CA SER A 269 4.00 0.82 -15.04
C SER A 269 3.81 0.02 -16.33
N VAL A 270 2.70 0.21 -17.06
CA VAL A 270 2.48 -0.43 -18.37
C VAL A 270 3.46 0.12 -19.40
N LEU A 271 3.66 1.43 -19.46
CA LEU A 271 4.60 2.06 -20.38
C LEU A 271 6.05 1.67 -20.09
N PHE A 272 6.42 1.56 -18.80
CA PHE A 272 7.72 1.01 -18.39
C PHE A 272 7.90 -0.44 -18.81
N MET A 273 6.88 -1.29 -18.66
CA MET A 273 6.94 -2.68 -19.14
C MET A 273 7.13 -2.74 -20.66
N VAL A 274 6.40 -1.92 -21.43
CA VAL A 274 6.58 -1.83 -22.89
C VAL A 274 8.01 -1.38 -23.23
N SER A 275 8.54 -0.42 -22.48
CA SER A 275 9.93 0.03 -22.63
C SER A 275 10.93 -1.10 -22.38
N ALA A 276 10.81 -1.81 -21.26
CA ALA A 276 11.69 -2.92 -20.90
C ALA A 276 11.68 -4.03 -21.97
N LEU A 277 10.51 -4.35 -22.52
CA LEU A 277 10.40 -5.32 -23.62
C LEU A 277 11.08 -4.83 -24.91
N ALA A 278 10.94 -3.55 -25.24
CA ALA A 278 11.61 -2.94 -26.38
C ALA A 278 13.14 -2.80 -26.18
N ALA A 279 13.60 -2.80 -24.93
CA ALA A 279 15.00 -2.77 -24.54
C ALA A 279 15.70 -4.14 -24.54
N PHE A 280 15.02 -5.22 -24.95
CA PHE A 280 15.68 -6.52 -25.10
C PHE A 280 16.78 -6.46 -26.16
N THR A 281 17.97 -6.98 -25.87
CA THR A 281 19.10 -6.97 -26.81
C THR A 281 19.13 -8.24 -27.64
N ARG A 282 19.07 -8.12 -28.96
CA ARG A 282 19.07 -9.27 -29.89
C ARG A 282 20.48 -9.84 -30.05
N ALA A 283 20.67 -11.13 -29.75
CA ALA A 283 21.95 -11.80 -29.89
C ALA A 283 22.52 -11.77 -31.32
N SER A 284 21.66 -11.74 -32.34
CA SER A 284 22.07 -11.73 -33.76
C SER A 284 22.66 -10.40 -34.23
N THR A 285 22.27 -9.28 -33.62
CA THR A 285 22.67 -7.94 -34.08
C THR A 285 23.42 -7.13 -33.02
N GLY A 286 23.38 -7.55 -31.75
CA GLY A 286 23.90 -6.77 -30.63
C GLY A 286 23.10 -5.50 -30.33
N SER A 287 21.99 -5.26 -31.03
CA SER A 287 21.16 -4.07 -30.89
C SER A 287 19.85 -4.35 -30.13
N LEU A 288 19.32 -3.30 -29.50
CA LEU A 288 18.00 -3.32 -28.85
C LEU A 288 16.91 -3.68 -29.88
N VAL A 289 15.80 -4.26 -29.42
CA VAL A 289 14.62 -4.50 -30.26
C VAL A 289 14.12 -3.18 -30.85
N ASN A 290 13.94 -2.16 -30.02
CA ASN A 290 13.65 -0.80 -30.46
C ASN A 290 14.04 0.25 -29.41
N ALA A 291 15.15 0.94 -29.63
CA ALA A 291 15.66 1.97 -28.71
C ALA A 291 14.70 3.17 -28.56
N THR A 292 14.02 3.56 -29.65
CA THR A 292 13.07 4.68 -29.63
C THR A 292 11.86 4.37 -28.75
N ILE A 293 11.28 3.17 -28.89
CA ILE A 293 10.15 2.74 -28.05
C ILE A 293 10.59 2.61 -26.60
N ALA A 294 11.79 2.08 -26.32
CA ALA A 294 12.33 2.01 -24.98
C ALA A 294 12.43 3.40 -24.34
N ASN A 295 13.10 4.34 -25.00
CA ASN A 295 13.29 5.68 -24.47
C ASN A 295 11.96 6.45 -24.27
N TRP A 296 11.05 6.42 -25.25
CA TRP A 296 9.75 7.09 -25.11
C TRP A 296 8.85 6.42 -24.07
N GLY A 297 8.85 5.09 -23.98
CA GLY A 297 8.11 4.37 -22.95
C GLY A 297 8.60 4.72 -21.55
N THR A 298 9.92 4.77 -21.35
CA THR A 298 10.52 5.22 -20.09
C THR A 298 10.18 6.68 -19.80
N LEU A 299 10.32 7.57 -20.79
CA LEU A 299 10.03 9.00 -20.62
C LEU A 299 8.59 9.26 -20.21
N VAL A 300 7.62 8.76 -20.98
CA VAL A 300 6.19 8.99 -20.70
C VAL A 300 5.77 8.28 -19.43
N GLY A 301 6.25 7.05 -19.20
CA GLY A 301 5.96 6.33 -17.97
C GLY A 301 6.51 7.04 -16.72
N ALA A 302 7.68 7.65 -16.82
CA ALA A 302 8.31 8.37 -15.72
C ALA A 302 7.57 9.67 -15.39
N LEU A 303 7.08 10.36 -16.42
CA LEU A 303 6.18 11.50 -16.26
C LEU A 303 4.86 11.08 -15.58
N CYS A 304 4.32 9.90 -15.91
CA CYS A 304 3.16 9.37 -15.19
C CYS A 304 3.46 9.16 -13.70
N PHE A 305 4.60 8.56 -13.33
CA PHE A 305 4.97 8.40 -11.92
C PHE A 305 5.15 9.73 -11.19
N SER A 306 5.77 10.71 -11.86
CA SER A 306 5.92 12.06 -11.30
C SER A 306 4.56 12.73 -11.10
N ALA A 307 3.66 12.66 -12.08
CA ALA A 307 2.31 13.19 -11.99
C ALA A 307 1.47 12.49 -10.91
N ALA A 308 1.58 11.15 -10.78
CA ALA A 308 0.91 10.41 -9.72
C ALA A 308 1.42 10.82 -8.33
N GLY A 309 2.72 11.06 -8.18
CA GLY A 309 3.31 11.62 -6.95
C GLY A 309 2.77 13.01 -6.64
N ALA A 310 2.66 13.89 -7.64
CA ALA A 310 2.08 15.22 -7.46
C ALA A 310 0.61 15.15 -7.02
N LEU A 311 -0.20 14.31 -7.67
CA LEU A 311 -1.59 14.04 -7.26
C LEU A 311 -1.68 13.45 -5.85
N GLN A 312 -0.72 12.60 -5.48
CA GLN A 312 -0.68 12.00 -4.14
C GLN A 312 -0.42 13.04 -3.06
N LEU A 313 0.29 14.13 -3.36
CA LEU A 313 0.55 15.20 -2.38
C LEU A 313 -0.76 15.80 -1.84
N ASP A 314 -1.77 15.95 -2.70
CA ASP A 314 -3.11 16.46 -2.37
C ASP A 314 -4.00 15.42 -1.66
N GLU A 315 -3.56 14.17 -1.58
CA GLU A 315 -4.24 13.12 -0.84
C GLU A 315 -3.79 13.08 0.62
N HIS A 316 -4.27 14.06 1.40
CA HIS A 316 -3.96 14.19 2.82
C HIS A 316 -5.23 14.27 3.69
N PRO A 317 -5.12 14.01 5.01
CA PRO A 317 -6.17 14.27 5.98
C PRO A 317 -6.52 15.75 6.14
#